data_AF-A0A6A6R7W1-F1
#
_entry.id   AF-A0A6A6R7W1-F1
#
_cell.length_a   1.000
_cell.length_b   1.000
_cell.length_c   1.000
_cell.angle_alpha   90.00
_cell.angle_beta   90.00
_cell.angle_gamma   90.00
#
_symmetry.space_group_name_H-M   'P 1'
#
loop_
_entity.id
_entity.type
_entity.pdbx_description
1 polymer ?
#
loop_
_entity_poly.entity_id
_entity_poly.type
_entity_poly.pdbx_seq_one_letter_code
_entity_poly.pdbx_strand_id
1 'polypeptide(L)' 'MSNNAIQSSESNTAVDDDEPDDWDKRIFSTGCSVENSRMTDCYYDTKDWRACKKEMEAFRECWKRYGNEQRTDSKDA' A
#
# COMPACT_ATOMS: atom_id res chain seq x y z
N MET A 1 -12.50 32.03 30.92
CA MET A 1 -11.44 31.06 31.26
C MET A 1 -12.08 29.69 31.39
N SER A 2 -11.44 28.72 30.76
CA SER A 2 -11.88 27.34 30.56
C SER A 2 -12.14 26.57 31.85
N ASN A 3 -13.05 25.60 31.79
CA ASN A 3 -12.71 24.16 31.85
C ASN A 3 -13.95 23.35 32.25
N ASN A 4 -14.53 22.60 31.31
CA ASN A 4 -14.90 21.23 31.65
C ASN A 4 -14.86 20.33 30.42
N ALA A 5 -14.08 19.27 30.55
CA ALA A 5 -13.76 18.31 29.53
C ALA A 5 -14.93 17.34 29.33
N ILE A 6 -15.37 17.21 28.08
CA ILE A 6 -16.10 16.03 27.59
C ILE A 6 -15.16 15.45 26.54
N GLN A 7 -14.21 14.61 26.98
CA GLN A 7 -14.30 13.16 26.86
C GLN A 7 -14.59 12.78 25.40
N SER A 8 -13.54 12.66 24.58
CA SER A 8 -12.85 11.39 24.35
C SER A 8 -13.81 10.33 23.80
N SER A 9 -14.31 10.55 22.58
CA SER A 9 -14.91 9.50 21.76
C SER A 9 -13.86 8.94 20.81
N GLU A 10 -13.28 7.83 21.26
CA GLU A 10 -13.14 6.58 20.51
C GLU A 10 -12.75 6.65 19.03
N SER A 11 -11.50 6.30 18.76
CA SER A 11 -11.21 5.14 17.91
C SER A 11 -9.78 4.69 18.21
N ASN A 12 -9.64 4.01 19.34
CA ASN A 12 -8.55 3.05 19.52
C ASN A 12 -8.90 1.88 18.61
N THR A 13 -8.57 2.01 17.32
CA THR A 13 -8.57 0.88 16.40
C THR A 13 -7.46 -0.02 16.91
N ALA A 14 -7.83 -0.96 17.77
CA ALA A 14 -7.06 -2.17 17.98
C ALA A 14 -6.76 -2.68 16.58
N VAL A 15 -5.49 -2.56 16.18
CA VAL A 15 -4.99 -3.14 14.94
C VAL A 15 -5.14 -4.63 15.17
N ASP A 16 -6.20 -5.19 14.60
CA ASP A 16 -6.36 -6.63 14.45
C ASP A 16 -5.23 -7.07 13.51
N ASP A 17 -4.13 -7.53 14.11
CA ASP A 17 -2.87 -7.93 13.46
C ASP A 17 -3.06 -9.11 12.47
N ASP A 18 -4.28 -9.64 12.40
CA ASP A 18 -4.68 -10.76 11.54
C ASP A 18 -5.43 -10.33 10.25
N GLU A 19 -5.78 -9.04 10.06
CA GLU A 19 -6.41 -8.56 8.82
C GLU A 19 -5.43 -7.80 7.90
N PRO A 20 -5.31 -8.16 6.60
CA PRO A 20 -4.54 -7.36 5.65
C PRO A 20 -5.15 -5.96 5.56
N ASP A 21 -4.29 -4.93 5.59
CA ASP A 21 -4.73 -3.55 5.52
C ASP A 21 -5.40 -3.22 4.17
N ASP A 22 -6.04 -2.06 4.07
CA ASP A 22 -6.75 -1.66 2.84
C ASP A 22 -5.84 -1.57 1.60
N TRP A 23 -4.54 -1.30 1.79
CA TRP A 23 -3.55 -1.28 0.71
C TRP A 23 -3.15 -2.68 0.28
N ASP A 24 -2.90 -3.58 1.23
CA ASP A 24 -2.59 -4.98 0.99
C ASP A 24 -3.77 -5.66 0.28
N LYS A 25 -5.00 -5.45 0.76
CA LYS A 25 -6.23 -5.92 0.09
C LYS A 25 -6.30 -5.47 -1.36
N ARG A 26 -5.97 -4.20 -1.65
CA ARG A 26 -5.94 -3.66 -3.02
C ARG A 26 -4.86 -4.31 -3.86
N ILE A 27 -3.66 -4.52 -3.32
CA ILE A 27 -2.56 -5.17 -4.05
C ILE A 27 -2.86 -6.64 -4.29
N PHE A 28 -3.39 -7.38 -3.32
CA PHE A 28 -3.81 -8.78 -3.52
C PHE A 28 -4.88 -8.91 -4.61
N SER A 29 -5.82 -7.96 -4.69
CA SER A 29 -6.84 -7.94 -5.75
C SER A 29 -6.29 -7.69 -7.16
N THR A 30 -5.07 -7.16 -7.29
CA THR A 30 -4.46 -6.85 -8.60
C THR A 30 -3.82 -8.06 -9.28
N GLY A 31 -3.55 -9.13 -8.53
CA GLY A 31 -2.79 -10.30 -9.00
C GLY A 31 -1.26 -10.10 -9.02
N CYS A 32 -0.75 -8.92 -8.63
CA CYS A 32 0.67 -8.56 -8.65
C CYS A 32 1.30 -8.44 -7.26
N SER A 33 0.75 -9.14 -6.28
CA SER A 33 1.22 -9.07 -4.89
C SER A 33 2.65 -9.57 -4.72
N VAL A 34 3.07 -10.60 -5.48
CA VAL A 34 4.43 -11.16 -5.39
C VAL A 34 5.47 -10.13 -5.85
N GLU A 35 5.21 -9.45 -6.97
CA GLU A 35 6.08 -8.41 -7.50
C GLU A 35 6.12 -7.20 -6.57
N ASN A 36 4.99 -6.84 -5.95
CA ASN A 36 4.93 -5.79 -4.94
C ASN A 36 5.75 -6.14 -3.69
N SER A 37 5.66 -7.38 -3.19
CA SER A 37 6.46 -7.85 -2.06
C SER A 37 7.95 -7.79 -2.39
N ARG A 38 8.38 -8.26 -3.57
CA ARG A 38 9.79 -8.19 -3.99
C ARG A 38 10.32 -6.76 -4.06
N MET A 39 9.52 -5.82 -4.57
CA MET A 39 9.90 -4.41 -4.62
C MET A 39 10.02 -3.83 -3.20
N THR A 40 9.08 -4.18 -2.33
CA THR A 40 9.06 -3.78 -0.93
C THR A 40 10.27 -4.34 -0.17
N ASP A 41 10.58 -5.63 -0.36
CA ASP A 41 11.74 -6.31 0.21
C ASP A 41 13.05 -5.64 -0.21
N CYS A 42 13.22 -5.35 -1.51
CA CYS A 42 14.40 -4.65 -2.01
C CYS A 42 14.55 -3.26 -1.37
N TYR A 43 13.45 -2.52 -1.20
CA TYR A 43 13.47 -1.25 -0.50
C TYR A 43 13.81 -1.44 0.99
N TYR A 44 13.30 -2.48 1.63
CA TYR A 44 13.64 -2.76 3.03
C TYR A 44 15.13 -3.02 3.23
N ASP A 45 15.76 -3.72 2.29
CA ASP A 45 17.19 -4.04 2.32
C ASP A 45 18.09 -2.84 2.00
N THR A 46 17.76 -2.12 0.91
CA THR A 46 18.63 -1.05 0.38
C THR A 46 18.29 0.32 0.94
N LYS A 47 17.05 0.52 1.40
CA LYS A 47 16.41 1.82 1.69
C LYS A 47 16.46 2.81 0.52
N ASP A 48 16.71 2.35 -0.69
CA ASP A 48 16.75 3.16 -1.91
C ASP A 48 15.94 2.53 -3.04
N TRP A 49 14.81 3.15 -3.35
CA TRP A 49 13.93 2.72 -4.41
C TRP A 49 14.60 2.76 -5.80
N ARG A 50 15.64 3.59 -6.01
CA ARG A 50 16.36 3.66 -7.28
C ARG A 50 17.22 2.43 -7.54
N ALA A 51 17.70 1.79 -6.48
CA ALA A 51 18.44 0.53 -6.57
C ALA A 51 17.51 -0.63 -6.99
N CYS A 52 16.21 -0.52 -6.66
CA CYS A 52 15.18 -1.54 -6.94
C CYS A 52 14.52 -1.40 -8.32
N LYS A 53 15.26 -0.88 -9.31
CA LYS A 53 14.73 -0.62 -10.65
C LYS A 53 14.19 -1.88 -11.32
N LYS A 54 14.84 -3.02 -11.11
CA LYS A 54 14.45 -4.30 -11.70
C LYS A 54 13.12 -4.79 -11.15
N GLU A 55 12.91 -4.64 -9.84
CA GLU A 55 11.69 -5.00 -9.13
C GLU A 55 10.54 -4.09 -9.54
N MET A 56 10.81 -2.78 -9.72
CA MET A 56 9.83 -1.83 -10.27
C MET A 56 9.40 -2.18 -11.69
N GLU A 57 10.34 -2.56 -12.57
CA GLU A 57 10.03 -2.97 -13.94
C GLU A 57 9.17 -4.24 -13.94
N ALA A 58 9.52 -5.23 -13.13
CA ALA A 58 8.72 -6.46 -12.98
C ALA A 58 7.29 -6.17 -12.48
N PHE A 59 7.14 -5.28 -11.49
CA PHE A 59 5.84 -4.87 -10.99
C PHE A 59 5.01 -4.16 -12.08
N ARG A 60 5.62 -3.26 -12.86
CA ARG A 60 4.95 -2.58 -13.98
C ARG A 60 4.51 -3.55 -15.08
N GLU A 61 5.33 -4.52 -15.41
CA GLU A 61 4.98 -5.56 -16.39
C GLU A 61 3.80 -6.40 -15.92
N CYS A 62 3.82 -6.82 -14.65
CA CYS A 62 2.68 -7.49 -14.04
C CYS A 62 1.43 -6.61 -14.08
N TRP A 63 1.55 -5.35 -13.66
CA TRP A 63 0.45 -4.39 -13.61
C TRP A 63 -0.25 -4.24 -14.97
N LYS A 64 0.54 -4.12 -16.04
CA LYS A 64 0.05 -4.04 -17.41
C LYS A 64 -0.59 -5.35 -17.87
N ARG A 65 -0.01 -6.50 -17.54
CA ARG A 65 -0.56 -7.83 -17.90
C ARG A 65 -1.94 -8.07 -17.29
N TYR A 66 -2.15 -7.64 -16.05
CA TYR A 66 -3.44 -7.77 -15.36
C TYR A 66 -4.42 -6.62 -15.67
N GLY A 67 -4.06 -5.68 -16.55
CA GLY A 67 -4.95 -4.61 -16.99
C GLY A 67 -5.25 -3.58 -15.90
N ASN A 68 -4.35 -3.40 -14.94
CA ASN A 68 -4.55 -2.52 -13.80
C ASN A 68 -4.35 -1.02 -14.11
N GLU A 69 -4.11 -0.64 -15.37
CA GLU A 69 -3.81 0.74 -15.77
C GLU A 69 -4.89 1.74 -15.33
N GLN A 70 -6.17 1.35 -15.37
CA GLN A 70 -7.30 2.18 -14.92
C GLN A 70 -7.31 2.43 -13.40
N ARG A 71 -6.59 1.63 -12.61
CA ARG A 71 -6.50 1.81 -11.14
C ARG A 71 -5.53 2.93 -10.76
N THR A 72 -4.68 3.35 -11.69
CA THR A 72 -3.73 4.46 -11.53
C THR A 72 -4.18 5.74 -12.24
N ASP A 73 -5.34 5.72 -12.91
CA ASP A 73 -5.90 6.93 -13.49
C ASP A 73 -6.25 7.90 -12.36
N SER A 74 -5.54 9.02 -12.30
CA SER A 74 -5.88 10.14 -11.44
C SER A 74 -7.29 10.61 -11.83
N LYS A 75 -8.29 10.42 -10.96
CA LYS A 75 -9.53 11.19 -11.09
C LYS A 75 -9.18 12.63 -10.75
N ASP A 76 -9.37 13.53 -11.71
CA ASP A 76 -9.32 14.97 -11.45
C ASP A 76 -10.18 15.29 -10.22
N ALA A 77 -9.53 15.86 -9.20
CA ALA A 77 -10.11 16.15 -7.89
C ALA A 77 -11.02 17.38 -7.91
#